data_AF-A0A1C5CAD6-F1
#
_entry.id   AF-A0A1C5CAD6-F1
#
_cell.length_a   1.000
_cell.length_b   1.000
_cell.length_c   1.000
_cell.angle_alpha   90.00
_cell.angle_beta   90.00
_cell.angle_gamma   90.00
#
_symmetry.space_group_name_H-M   'P 1'
#
loop_
_entity.id
_entity.type
_entity.pdbx_description
1 polymer ?
#
loop_
_entity_poly.entity_id
_entity_poly.type
_entity_poly.pdbx_seq_one_letter_code
_entity_poly.pdbx_strand_id
1 'polypeptide(L)'
;MADADRAPDPRRARSANEFITALQALKDWSRLTYRELSARADAVGDVLPRSTVANMLGRATLPREELVAAFVRACGVGPAELTVWLAVRKDLATRAGEPGAGPLPDAAA
;
A
#
# COMPACT_ATOMS: atom_id res chain seq x y z
N MET A 1 -19.33 -11.57 -17.74
CA MET A 1 -18.71 -10.34 -17.21
C MET A 1 -17.99 -10.73 -15.92
N ALA A 2 -16.71 -11.12 -15.98
CA ALA A 2 -16.04 -11.80 -14.85
C ALA A 2 -14.58 -11.34 -14.63
N ASP A 3 -14.23 -10.14 -15.10
CA ASP A 3 -12.86 -9.61 -14.97
C ASP A 3 -12.80 -8.35 -14.08
N ALA A 4 -13.94 -7.72 -13.77
CA ALA A 4 -14.01 -6.49 -12.98
C ALA A 4 -13.99 -6.71 -11.44
N ASP A 5 -14.07 -7.97 -10.98
CA ASP A 5 -14.08 -8.34 -9.56
C ASP A 5 -12.71 -8.85 -9.08
N ARG A 6 -11.68 -8.80 -9.92
CA ARG A 6 -10.34 -9.18 -9.51
C ARG A 6 -9.60 -7.96 -8.97
N ALA A 7 -9.22 -8.03 -7.70
CA ALA A 7 -8.33 -7.04 -7.10
C ALA A 7 -7.08 -6.86 -8.00
N PRO A 8 -6.60 -5.63 -8.18
CA PRO A 8 -5.50 -5.34 -9.10
C PRO A 8 -4.25 -6.14 -8.76
N ASP A 9 -3.65 -6.78 -9.76
CA ASP A 9 -2.47 -7.61 -9.60
C ASP A 9 -1.20 -6.75 -9.42
N PRO A 10 -0.53 -6.78 -8.24
CA PRO A 10 0.69 -6.01 -8.01
C PRO A 10 1.86 -6.50 -8.87
N ARG A 11 1.83 -7.77 -9.31
CA ARG A 11 2.90 -8.42 -10.10
C ARG A 11 3.17 -7.75 -11.44
N ARG A 12 2.23 -6.93 -11.93
CA ARG A 12 2.40 -6.15 -13.17
C ARG A 12 3.29 -4.93 -12.96
N ALA A 13 3.41 -4.45 -11.72
CA ALA A 13 4.25 -3.30 -11.39
C ALA A 13 5.74 -3.64 -11.55
N ARG A 14 6.42 -2.88 -12.42
CA ARG A 14 7.88 -3.01 -12.64
C ARG A 14 8.69 -1.87 -12.02
N SER A 15 8.02 -0.87 -11.48
CA SER A 15 8.63 0.35 -10.91
C SER A 15 7.80 0.85 -9.73
N ALA A 16 8.38 1.72 -8.89
CA ALA A 16 7.68 2.35 -7.77
C ALA A 16 6.40 3.09 -8.20
N ASN A 17 6.44 3.84 -9.32
CA ASN A 17 5.27 4.51 -9.86
C ASN A 17 4.15 3.52 -10.23
N GLU A 18 4.48 2.45 -10.96
CA GLU A 18 3.51 1.40 -11.34
C GLU A 18 2.90 0.71 -10.11
N PHE A 19 3.71 0.52 -9.07
CA PHE A 19 3.26 -0.07 -7.81
C PHE A 19 2.28 0.86 -7.08
N ILE A 20 2.56 2.16 -7.05
CA ILE A 20 1.64 3.17 -6.51
C ILE A 20 0.34 3.22 -7.33
N THR A 21 0.41 3.16 -8.66
CA THR A 21 -0.79 3.08 -9.52
C THR A 21 -1.62 1.85 -9.19
N ALA A 22 -1.00 0.70 -8.96
CA ALA A 22 -1.70 -0.51 -8.54
C ALA A 22 -2.38 -0.32 -7.17
N LEU A 23 -1.74 0.33 -6.20
CA LEU A 23 -2.36 0.64 -4.90
C LEU A 23 -3.55 1.61 -5.04
N GLN A 24 -3.46 2.59 -5.93
CA GLN A 24 -4.58 3.49 -6.23
C GLN A 24 -5.77 2.71 -6.80
N ALA A 25 -5.51 1.81 -7.76
CA ALA A 25 -6.53 0.91 -8.29
C ALA A 25 -7.11 0.00 -7.21
N LEU A 26 -6.31 -0.46 -6.25
CA LEU A 26 -6.78 -1.31 -5.16
C LEU A 26 -7.75 -0.56 -4.26
N LYS A 27 -7.42 0.69 -3.94
CA LYS A 27 -8.31 1.57 -3.19
C LYS A 27 -9.62 1.83 -3.94
N ASP A 28 -9.55 2.11 -5.24
CA ASP A 28 -10.73 2.35 -6.08
C ASP A 28 -11.65 1.12 -6.11
N TRP A 29 -11.06 -0.07 -6.33
CA TRP A 29 -11.76 -1.36 -6.26
C TRP A 29 -12.42 -1.60 -4.90
N SER A 30 -11.73 -1.26 -3.81
CA SER A 30 -12.25 -1.42 -2.44
C SER A 30 -13.42 -0.47 -2.13
N ARG A 31 -13.63 0.58 -2.95
CA ARG A 31 -14.62 1.65 -2.74
C ARG A 31 -14.52 2.35 -1.38
N LEU A 32 -13.34 2.33 -0.76
CA LEU A 32 -13.11 2.95 0.55
C LEU A 32 -12.64 4.39 0.40
N THR A 33 -13.15 5.25 1.27
CA THR A 33 -12.60 6.59 1.43
C THR A 33 -11.31 6.53 2.25
N TYR A 34 -10.45 7.56 2.15
CA TYR A 34 -9.27 7.61 3.00
C TYR A 34 -9.57 7.64 4.50
N ARG A 35 -10.78 8.09 4.91
CA ARG A 35 -11.21 8.06 6.31
C ARG A 35 -11.48 6.62 6.77
N GLU A 36 -12.21 5.86 5.96
CA GLU A 36 -12.48 4.44 6.22
C GLU A 36 -11.20 3.61 6.24
N LEU A 37 -10.30 3.86 5.30
CA LEU A 37 -9.00 3.18 5.27
C LEU A 37 -8.19 3.46 6.54
N SER A 38 -8.17 4.71 7.00
CA SER A 38 -7.48 5.11 8.23
C SER A 38 -8.11 4.46 9.46
N ALA A 39 -9.44 4.48 9.57
CA ALA A 39 -10.16 3.83 10.67
C ALA A 39 -9.97 2.30 10.69
N ARG A 40 -9.89 1.66 9.52
CA ARG A 40 -9.62 0.21 9.43
C ARG A 40 -8.19 -0.16 9.80
N ALA A 41 -7.23 0.69 9.43
CA ALA A 41 -5.86 0.50 9.88
C ALA A 41 -5.76 0.63 11.40
N ASP A 42 -6.39 1.67 11.98
CA ASP A 42 -6.44 1.87 13.43
C ASP A 42 -7.07 0.68 14.17
N ALA A 43 -8.17 0.14 13.63
CA ALA A 43 -8.85 -1.03 14.18
C ALA A 43 -7.98 -2.31 14.22
N VAL A 44 -6.94 -2.41 13.40
CA VAL A 44 -5.97 -3.52 13.41
C VAL A 44 -4.65 -3.17 14.11
N GLY A 45 -4.57 -1.98 14.74
CA GLY A 45 -3.39 -1.48 15.45
C GLY A 45 -2.34 -0.81 14.55
N ASP A 46 -2.67 -0.55 13.28
CA ASP A 46 -1.80 0.15 12.33
C ASP A 46 -2.16 1.63 12.25
N VAL A 47 -1.16 2.50 12.15
CA VAL A 47 -1.38 3.95 12.04
C VAL A 47 -1.24 4.37 10.59
N LEU A 48 -2.37 4.62 9.92
CA LEU A 48 -2.42 5.12 8.55
C LEU A 48 -3.15 6.47 8.48
N PRO A 49 -2.47 7.59 8.79
CA PRO A 49 -3.07 8.91 8.71
C PRO A 49 -3.47 9.23 7.28
N ARG A 50 -4.61 9.91 7.10
CA ARG A 50 -5.09 10.33 5.78
C ARG A 50 -4.02 11.10 4.98
N SER A 51 -3.28 11.99 5.65
CA SER A 51 -2.20 12.76 5.04
C SER A 51 -1.05 11.88 4.56
N THR A 52 -0.68 10.85 5.32
CA THR A 52 0.35 9.87 4.94
C THR A 52 -0.08 9.07 3.72
N VAL A 53 -1.34 8.60 3.68
CA VAL A 53 -1.88 7.87 2.53
C VAL A 53 -1.91 8.74 1.27
N ALA A 54 -2.38 9.98 1.39
CA ALA A 54 -2.38 10.92 0.28
C ALA A 54 -0.96 11.23 -0.22
N ASN A 55 0.00 11.42 0.68
CA ASN A 55 1.40 11.65 0.32
C ASN A 55 2.02 10.42 -0.36
N MET A 56 1.79 9.24 0.19
CA MET A 56 2.24 7.95 -0.33
C MET A 56 1.75 7.71 -1.76
N LEU A 57 0.46 7.93 -2.02
CA LEU A 57 -0.10 7.75 -3.36
C LEU A 57 0.32 8.87 -4.33
N GLY A 58 0.71 10.04 -3.82
CA GLY A 58 1.14 11.18 -4.64
C GLY A 58 2.63 11.19 -5.01
N ARG A 59 3.51 10.60 -4.18
CA ARG A 59 4.98 10.70 -4.39
C ARG A 59 5.57 9.72 -5.39
N ALA A 60 4.81 8.74 -5.90
CA ALA A 60 5.31 7.71 -6.84
C ALA A 60 6.60 6.98 -6.39
N THR A 61 6.93 7.05 -5.10
CA THR A 61 8.10 6.42 -4.46
C THR A 61 7.68 5.15 -3.74
N LEU A 62 8.60 4.18 -3.63
CA LEU A 62 8.30 2.89 -3.01
C LEU A 62 8.03 3.06 -1.50
N PRO A 63 6.80 2.82 -1.02
CA PRO A 63 6.47 2.98 0.38
C PRO A 63 7.10 1.88 1.24
N ARG A 64 7.12 2.10 2.56
CA ARG A 64 7.60 1.09 3.52
C ARG A 64 6.71 -0.15 3.53
N GLU A 65 7.30 -1.28 3.91
CA GLU A 65 6.60 -2.56 3.94
C GLU A 65 5.36 -2.50 4.85
N GLU A 66 5.52 -1.93 6.03
CA GLU A 66 4.46 -1.78 7.03
C GLU A 66 3.29 -0.93 6.51
N LEU A 67 3.59 0.20 5.86
CA LEU A 67 2.55 1.05 5.25
C LEU A 67 1.79 0.32 4.14
N VAL A 68 2.49 -0.45 3.30
CA VAL A 68 1.84 -1.27 2.28
C VAL A 68 0.97 -2.33 2.92
N ALA A 69 1.47 -3.01 3.95
CA ALA A 69 0.75 -4.07 4.63
C ALA A 69 -0.54 -3.55 5.26
N ALA A 70 -0.46 -2.45 5.99
CA ALA A 70 -1.59 -1.77 6.60
C ALA A 70 -2.62 -1.32 5.56
N PHE A 71 -2.17 -0.69 4.46
CA PHE A 71 -3.05 -0.24 3.37
C PHE A 71 -3.80 -1.41 2.71
N VAL A 72 -3.07 -2.45 2.32
CA VAL A 72 -3.63 -3.63 1.63
C VAL A 72 -4.59 -4.39 2.56
N ARG A 73 -4.26 -4.51 3.84
CA ARG A 73 -5.14 -5.10 4.86
C ARG A 73 -6.39 -4.26 5.08
N ALA A 74 -6.27 -2.93 5.16
CA ALA A 74 -7.40 -2.01 5.31
C ALA A 74 -8.35 -2.04 4.10
N CYS A 75 -7.81 -2.28 2.90
CA CYS A 75 -8.58 -2.58 1.68
C CYS A 75 -9.41 -3.87 1.77
N GLY A 76 -9.20 -4.71 2.78
CA GLY A 76 -9.92 -5.97 2.96
C GLY A 76 -9.34 -7.12 2.13
N VAL A 77 -8.09 -6.98 1.67
CA VAL A 77 -7.41 -8.02 0.91
C VAL A 77 -6.98 -9.15 1.84
N GLY A 78 -7.18 -10.39 1.39
CA GLY A 78 -6.80 -11.58 2.15
C GLY A 78 -5.28 -11.70 2.39
N PRO A 79 -4.86 -12.50 3.37
CA PRO A 79 -3.44 -12.64 3.74
C PRO A 79 -2.56 -13.21 2.62
N ALA A 80 -3.12 -14.04 1.75
CA ALA A 80 -2.41 -14.58 0.59
C ALA A 80 -2.02 -13.47 -0.40
N GLU A 81 -2.98 -12.61 -0.76
CA GLU A 81 -2.72 -11.49 -1.65
C GLU A 81 -1.82 -10.44 -0.99
N LEU A 82 -2.01 -10.15 0.30
CA LEU A 82 -1.08 -9.30 1.06
C LEU A 82 0.37 -9.77 0.90
N THR A 83 0.62 -11.08 1.02
CA THR A 83 1.96 -11.65 0.84
C THR A 83 2.52 -11.37 -0.56
N VAL A 84 1.67 -11.42 -1.60
CA VAL A 84 2.06 -11.09 -2.98
C VAL A 84 2.42 -9.62 -3.11
N TRP A 85 1.65 -8.71 -2.52
CA TRP A 85 1.94 -7.27 -2.50
C TRP A 85 3.30 -6.96 -1.87
N LEU A 86 3.60 -7.57 -0.71
CA LEU A 86 4.88 -7.38 -0.02
C LEU A 86 6.04 -7.98 -0.81
N ALA A 87 5.85 -9.15 -1.42
CA ALA A 87 6.87 -9.79 -2.25
C ALA A 87 7.25 -8.93 -3.46
N VAL A 88 6.26 -8.38 -4.18
CA VAL A 88 6.50 -7.47 -5.31
C VAL A 88 7.22 -6.20 -4.84
N ARG A 89 6.76 -5.58 -3.76
CA ARG A 89 7.42 -4.41 -3.18
C ARG A 89 8.90 -4.71 -2.87
N LYS A 90 9.20 -5.87 -2.27
CA LYS A 90 10.56 -6.28 -1.92
C LYS A 90 11.44 -6.51 -3.15
N ASP A 91 10.90 -7.10 -4.22
CA ASP A 91 11.57 -7.23 -5.51
C ASP A 91 11.92 -5.84 -6.09
N LEU A 92 10.94 -4.91 -6.09
CA LEU A 92 11.14 -3.55 -6.54
C LEU A 92 12.19 -2.80 -5.71
N ALA A 93 12.21 -2.96 -4.38
CA ALA A 93 13.22 -2.38 -3.50
C ALA A 93 14.62 -2.90 -3.83
N THR A 94 14.73 -4.22 -4.04
CA THR A 94 16.00 -4.88 -4.39
C THR A 94 16.53 -4.37 -5.73
N ARG A 95 15.64 -4.18 -6.72
CA ARG A 95 15.96 -3.64 -8.04
C ARG A 95 16.30 -2.15 -8.03
N ALA A 96 15.65 -1.38 -7.16
CA ALA A 96 15.87 0.05 -7.04
C ALA A 96 17.22 0.38 -6.36
N GLY A 97 17.84 -0.57 -5.66
CA GLY A 97 19.12 -0.37 -4.97
C GLY A 97 18.98 0.59 -3.79
N GLU A 98 18.62 0.06 -2.62
CA GLU A 98 18.47 0.78 -1.34
C GLU A 98 19.72 1.62 -0.96
N PRO A 99 19.55 2.80 -0.31
CA PRO A 99 19.17 2.83 1.11
C PRO A 99 18.11 3.87 1.49
N GLY A 100 17.05 3.41 2.17
CA GLY A 100 16.06 4.28 2.80
C GLY A 100 15.50 3.76 4.14
N ALA A 101 16.17 2.84 4.81
CA ALA A 101 15.91 2.53 6.22
C ALA A 101 16.46 3.65 7.12
N GLY A 102 15.74 4.77 7.20
CA GLY A 102 15.90 5.74 8.30
C GLY A 102 14.99 5.36 9.48
N PRO A 103 15.45 5.35 10.73
CA PRO A 103 14.58 5.10 11.88
C PRO A 103 13.50 6.20 11.95
N LEU A 104 12.24 5.80 12.11
CA LEU A 104 11.19 6.70 12.57
C LEU A 104 11.52 7.04 14.03
N PRO A 105 11.54 8.34 14.39
CA PRO A 105 10.44 8.77 15.24
C PRO A 105 9.95 10.16 14.85
N ASP A 106 8.63 10.30 14.66
CA ASP A 106 7.87 11.20 15.53
C ASP A 106 6.37 10.87 15.43
N ALA A 107 5.82 10.54 16.59
CA ALA A 107 4.41 10.62 16.88
C ALA A 107 4.16 11.99 17.49
N ALA A 108 3.33 12.83 16.88
CA ALA A 108 2.61 13.98 17.45
C ALA A 108 2.10 14.85 16.30
N ALA A 109 0.94 15.50 16.31
CA ALA A 109 -0.16 15.63 17.25
C ALA A 109 -1.37 16.17 16.45
#